data_AF-A0A961F664-F1
#
_entry.id   AF-A0A961F664-F1
#
_cell.length_a   1.000
_cell.length_b   1.000
_cell.length_c   1.000
_cell.angle_alpha   90.00
_cell.angle_beta   90.00
_cell.angle_gamma   90.00
#
_symmetry.space_group_name_H-M   'P 1'
#
loop_
_entity.id
_entity.type
_entity.pdbx_description
1 polymer ?
#
loop_
_entity_poly.entity_id
_entity_poly.type
_entity_poly.pdbx_seq_one_letter_code
_entity_poly.pdbx_strand_id
1 'polypeptide(L)'
;LFMLFALSRLTFSGDTSTRGNGRLDRDPEFRIGMILVLGLPVVLFLRHWLAAFEVDATHDPVLALRAFWGSMFTVLSFLTTTGFESNDWAEARQWSGLGTPGMILMGLAVIGGGVATTAGGVKLLRVYVLYLNGLRELEKLVHPSSVSRAGASSKRIQKHGAFVAFIFFMLFALSLSLVAVILAGFGVEFENAFVLSIASLSTTGPLIQAAAETPIHLIELGTGAKAVLCAAMVLGRLETLAFVALLTPDLWRN
;
A
#
# COMPACT_ATOMS: atom_id res chain seq x y z
N LEU A 1 -0.45 -8.06 -16.03
CA LEU A 1 0.75 -7.51 -16.73
C LEU A 1 0.71 -5.99 -16.84
N PHE A 2 -0.37 -5.36 -17.32
CA PHE A 2 -0.49 -3.89 -17.40
C PHE A 2 -0.40 -3.15 -16.05
N MET A 3 -0.87 -3.75 -14.94
CA MET A 3 -0.79 -3.15 -13.60
C MET A 3 0.64 -2.87 -13.15
N LEU A 4 1.63 -3.61 -13.67
CA LEU A 4 3.04 -3.48 -13.31
C LEU A 4 3.57 -2.08 -13.66
N PHE A 5 3.02 -1.44 -14.68
CA PHE A 5 3.35 -0.07 -15.07
C PHE A 5 2.91 0.98 -14.03
N ALA A 6 1.96 0.66 -13.15
CA ALA A 6 1.55 1.52 -12.04
C ALA A 6 2.49 1.43 -10.81
N LEU A 7 3.50 0.56 -10.83
CA LEU A 7 4.50 0.47 -9.75
C LEU A 7 5.55 1.58 -9.81
N SER A 8 5.82 2.15 -10.99
CA SER A 8 6.87 3.14 -11.17
C SER A 8 6.49 4.22 -12.18
N ARG A 9 6.80 5.47 -11.82
CA ARG A 9 6.73 6.64 -12.71
C ARG A 9 7.54 6.48 -13.98
N LEU A 10 8.71 5.85 -13.88
CA LEU A 10 9.69 5.76 -14.98
C LEU A 10 9.16 4.92 -16.16
N THR A 11 8.06 4.20 -15.97
CA THR A 11 7.37 3.52 -17.06
C THR A 11 6.65 4.48 -18.03
N PHE A 12 6.23 5.66 -17.58
CA PHE A 12 5.40 6.59 -18.36
C PHE A 12 6.12 7.87 -18.78
N SER A 13 7.10 8.35 -18.02
CA SER A 13 7.83 9.57 -18.40
C SER A 13 9.27 9.55 -17.88
N GLY A 14 10.22 9.62 -18.82
CA GLY A 14 11.65 9.81 -18.54
C GLY A 14 12.06 11.28 -18.35
N ASP A 15 11.11 12.20 -18.48
CA ASP A 15 11.37 13.64 -18.74
C ASP A 15 11.83 14.43 -17.50
N THR A 16 11.83 13.82 -16.32
CA THR A 16 12.34 14.43 -15.07
C THR A 16 13.62 13.77 -14.53
N SER A 17 14.23 12.86 -15.30
CA SER A 17 15.51 12.23 -14.93
C SER A 17 16.67 13.23 -15.07
N THR A 18 16.84 14.08 -14.06
CA THR A 18 17.93 15.07 -14.01
C THR A 18 19.30 14.46 -13.68
N ARG A 19 19.47 13.13 -13.72
CA ARG A 19 20.79 12.47 -13.69
C ARG A 19 20.71 10.99 -14.05
N GLY A 20 21.09 10.66 -15.29
CA GLY A 20 21.77 9.42 -15.66
C GLY A 20 20.93 8.13 -15.66
N ASN A 21 20.61 7.63 -16.86
CA ASN A 21 20.08 6.30 -17.17
C ASN A 21 18.84 5.88 -16.37
N GLY A 22 17.65 6.22 -16.91
CA GLY A 22 16.35 5.71 -16.48
C GLY A 22 16.19 4.21 -16.73
N ARG A 23 16.96 3.38 -16.03
CA ARG A 23 16.74 1.94 -15.99
C ARG A 23 15.74 1.63 -14.89
N LEU A 24 14.64 1.00 -15.27
CA LEU A 24 13.58 0.57 -14.34
C LEU A 24 14.11 -0.33 -13.22
N ASP A 25 15.16 -1.11 -13.51
CA ASP A 25 15.82 -2.00 -12.56
C ASP A 25 16.60 -1.28 -11.45
N ARG A 26 16.85 0.03 -11.54
CA ARG A 26 17.52 0.83 -10.52
C ARG A 26 16.56 1.73 -9.74
N ASP A 27 15.30 1.75 -10.14
CA ASP A 27 14.29 2.54 -9.46
C ASP A 27 13.90 1.92 -8.12
N PRO A 28 14.02 2.65 -6.99
CA PRO A 28 13.61 2.12 -5.70
C PRO A 28 12.13 1.76 -5.63
N GLU A 29 11.22 2.48 -6.31
CA GLU A 29 9.79 2.16 -6.30
C GLU A 29 9.54 0.79 -6.95
N PHE A 30 10.06 0.62 -8.16
CA PHE A 30 9.95 -0.64 -8.89
C PHE A 30 10.56 -1.82 -8.13
N ARG A 31 11.74 -1.64 -7.53
CA ARG A 31 12.41 -2.70 -6.75
C ARG A 31 11.57 -3.15 -5.57
N ILE A 32 11.06 -2.21 -4.78
CA ILE A 32 10.25 -2.54 -3.60
C ILE A 32 8.93 -3.17 -4.05
N GLY A 33 8.30 -2.63 -5.09
CA GLY A 33 7.10 -3.23 -5.67
C GLY A 33 7.33 -4.68 -6.09
N MET A 34 8.42 -4.97 -6.81
CA MET A 34 8.79 -6.32 -7.21
C MET A 34 9.14 -7.23 -6.03
N ILE A 35 9.84 -6.71 -5.01
CA ILE A 35 10.14 -7.47 -3.78
C ILE A 35 8.84 -7.84 -3.06
N LEU A 36 7.85 -6.94 -2.98
CA LEU A 36 6.55 -7.25 -2.39
C LEU A 36 5.77 -8.25 -3.25
N VAL A 37 5.69 -8.03 -4.57
CA VAL A 37 4.92 -8.87 -5.50
C VAL A 37 5.45 -10.29 -5.61
N LEU A 38 6.77 -10.50 -5.51
CA LEU A 38 7.37 -11.84 -5.53
C LEU A 38 7.57 -12.40 -4.12
N GLY A 39 7.98 -11.56 -3.18
CA GLY A 39 8.31 -11.97 -1.81
C GLY A 39 7.10 -12.43 -1.02
N LEU A 40 5.95 -11.75 -1.11
CA LEU A 40 4.74 -12.19 -0.40
C LEU A 40 4.28 -13.57 -0.86
N PRO A 41 4.04 -13.83 -2.16
CA PRO A 41 3.68 -15.17 -2.63
C PRO A 41 4.66 -16.24 -2.19
N VAL A 42 5.97 -15.96 -2.25
CA VAL A 42 7.01 -16.88 -1.79
C VAL A 42 6.90 -17.15 -0.29
N VAL A 43 6.70 -16.13 0.54
CA VAL A 43 6.51 -16.28 2.00
C VAL A 43 5.24 -17.07 2.31
N LEU A 44 4.14 -16.82 1.60
CA LEU A 44 2.89 -17.57 1.73
C LEU A 44 3.08 -19.04 1.36
N PHE A 45 3.86 -19.33 0.30
CA PHE A 45 4.21 -20.68 -0.13
C PHE A 45 5.13 -21.40 0.85
N LEU A 46 6.17 -20.73 1.36
CA LEU A 46 7.11 -21.27 2.34
C LEU A 46 6.41 -21.57 3.67
N ARG A 47 5.50 -20.69 4.11
CA ARG A 47 4.65 -20.95 5.28
C ARG A 47 3.82 -22.21 5.07
N HIS A 48 3.24 -22.37 3.88
CA HIS A 48 2.53 -23.60 3.57
C HIS A 48 3.44 -24.83 3.68
N TRP A 49 4.65 -24.81 3.10
CA TRP A 49 5.56 -25.96 3.21
C TRP A 49 5.86 -26.35 4.67
N LEU A 50 5.97 -25.35 5.56
CA LEU A 50 6.14 -25.57 7.00
C LEU A 50 4.86 -26.11 7.68
N ALA A 51 3.67 -25.70 7.23
CA ALA A 51 2.37 -26.17 7.73
C ALA A 51 1.92 -27.51 7.11
N ALA A 52 2.39 -27.83 5.90
CA ALA A 52 2.09 -29.05 5.16
C ALA A 52 2.70 -30.31 5.78
N PHE A 53 3.69 -30.15 6.67
CA PHE A 53 4.16 -31.25 7.50
C PHE A 53 3.06 -31.80 8.43
N GLU A 54 1.96 -31.06 8.66
CA GLU A 54 0.84 -31.50 9.51
C GLU A 54 -0.33 -32.11 8.74
N VAL A 55 -0.42 -31.97 7.40
CA VAL A 55 -1.56 -32.44 6.61
C VAL A 55 -1.09 -33.05 5.29
N ASP A 56 -1.35 -34.35 5.08
CA ASP A 56 -1.15 -35.10 3.84
C ASP A 56 -1.93 -34.50 2.66
N ALA A 57 -1.48 -33.34 2.16
CA ALA A 57 -2.06 -32.70 0.98
C ALA A 57 -1.36 -33.23 -0.28
N THR A 58 -2.17 -33.76 -1.19
CA THR A 58 -1.79 -34.25 -2.51
C THR A 58 -0.94 -33.21 -3.25
N HIS A 59 0.31 -33.57 -3.53
CA HIS A 59 1.30 -32.71 -4.20
C HIS A 59 1.03 -32.63 -5.71
N ASP A 60 0.02 -31.88 -6.13
CA ASP A 60 -0.15 -31.56 -7.55
C ASP A 60 0.69 -30.32 -7.92
N PRO A 61 1.79 -30.47 -8.68
CA PRO A 61 2.66 -29.35 -9.07
C PRO A 61 1.93 -28.34 -9.98
N VAL A 62 0.88 -28.75 -10.69
CA VAL A 62 0.11 -27.85 -11.56
C VAL A 62 -0.74 -26.91 -10.72
N LEU A 63 -1.36 -27.43 -9.66
CA LEU A 63 -2.13 -26.66 -8.69
C LEU A 63 -1.21 -25.64 -8.00
N ALA A 64 0.02 -26.04 -7.64
CA ALA A 64 1.03 -25.17 -7.05
C ALA A 64 1.36 -23.96 -7.90
N LEU A 65 1.57 -24.19 -9.19
CA LEU A 65 1.87 -23.11 -10.12
C LEU A 65 0.69 -22.14 -10.28
N ARG A 66 -0.55 -22.65 -10.30
CA ARG A 66 -1.77 -21.83 -10.38
C ARG A 66 -1.96 -20.97 -9.15
N ALA A 67 -1.83 -21.53 -7.94
CA ALA A 67 -1.93 -20.77 -6.70
C ALA A 67 -0.82 -19.72 -6.56
N PHE A 68 0.40 -20.04 -6.98
CA PHE A 68 1.49 -19.06 -7.01
C PHE A 68 1.19 -17.92 -7.99
N TRP A 69 0.67 -18.23 -9.17
CA TRP A 69 0.27 -17.21 -10.14
C TRP A 69 -0.90 -16.35 -9.63
N GLY A 70 -1.93 -16.97 -9.06
CA GLY A 70 -3.10 -16.31 -8.48
C GLY A 70 -2.74 -15.36 -7.34
N SER A 71 -1.81 -15.77 -6.47
CA SER A 71 -1.28 -14.92 -5.40
C SER A 71 -0.44 -13.77 -5.92
N MET A 72 0.46 -14.00 -6.87
CA MET A 72 1.24 -12.92 -7.50
C MET A 72 0.34 -11.88 -8.19
N PHE A 73 -0.70 -12.34 -8.91
CA PHE A 73 -1.66 -11.45 -9.56
C PHE A 73 -2.45 -10.61 -8.55
N THR A 74 -2.98 -11.25 -7.50
CA THR A 74 -3.81 -10.58 -6.49
C THR A 74 -2.96 -9.59 -5.69
N VAL A 75 -1.75 -9.97 -5.28
CA VAL A 75 -0.80 -9.07 -4.60
C VAL A 75 -0.46 -7.87 -5.48
N LEU A 76 -0.15 -8.08 -6.77
CA LEU A 76 0.11 -6.98 -7.70
C LEU A 76 -1.10 -6.06 -7.82
N SER A 77 -2.31 -6.61 -7.94
CA SER A 77 -3.53 -5.83 -8.12
C SER A 77 -3.88 -4.97 -6.90
N PHE A 78 -3.72 -5.51 -5.69
CA PHE A 78 -3.97 -4.77 -4.46
C PHE A 78 -2.87 -3.75 -4.15
N LEU A 79 -1.61 -4.07 -4.46
CA LEU A 79 -0.51 -3.13 -4.35
C LEU A 79 -0.71 -1.92 -5.29
N THR A 80 -1.19 -2.15 -6.51
CA THR A 80 -1.52 -1.07 -7.46
C THR A 80 -2.92 -0.49 -7.26
N THR A 81 -3.55 -0.78 -6.12
CA THR A 81 -4.90 -0.32 -5.72
C THR A 81 -5.97 -0.53 -6.78
N THR A 82 -5.82 -1.56 -7.61
CA THR A 82 -6.76 -1.93 -8.67
C THR A 82 -7.86 -2.84 -8.14
N GLY A 83 -7.50 -3.76 -7.23
CA GLY A 83 -8.45 -4.57 -6.48
C GLY A 83 -9.07 -5.75 -7.25
N PHE A 84 -8.42 -6.27 -8.28
CA PHE A 84 -8.87 -7.52 -8.90
C PHE A 84 -8.33 -8.73 -8.13
N GLU A 85 -9.24 -9.62 -7.76
CA GLU A 85 -8.93 -10.92 -7.17
C GLU A 85 -8.90 -12.00 -8.27
N SER A 86 -7.88 -12.86 -8.24
CA SER A 86 -7.81 -14.02 -9.14
C SER A 86 -8.69 -15.16 -8.61
N ASN A 87 -9.33 -15.93 -9.49
CA ASN A 87 -10.05 -17.15 -9.06
C ASN A 87 -9.12 -18.15 -8.36
N ASP A 88 -7.84 -18.23 -8.78
CA ASP A 88 -6.84 -19.13 -8.19
C ASP A 88 -6.34 -18.63 -6.81
N TRP A 89 -6.75 -17.43 -6.38
CA TRP A 89 -6.45 -16.93 -5.04
C TRP A 89 -7.21 -17.70 -3.96
N ALA A 90 -8.41 -18.22 -4.25
CA ALA A 90 -9.16 -19.04 -3.30
C ALA A 90 -8.36 -20.29 -2.90
N GLU A 91 -7.71 -20.92 -3.89
CA GLU A 91 -6.79 -22.03 -3.65
C GLU A 91 -5.57 -21.56 -2.86
N ALA A 92 -4.91 -20.45 -3.26
CA ALA A 92 -3.77 -19.90 -2.51
C ALA A 92 -4.11 -19.54 -1.04
N ARG A 93 -5.33 -19.08 -0.78
CA ARG A 93 -5.85 -18.75 0.55
C ARG A 93 -5.97 -20.00 1.42
N GLN A 94 -6.67 -21.01 0.91
CA GLN A 94 -6.77 -22.32 1.57
C GLN A 94 -5.37 -22.91 1.81
N TRP A 95 -4.50 -22.77 0.80
CA TRP A 95 -3.16 -23.33 0.83
C TRP A 95 -2.26 -22.65 1.85
N SER A 96 -2.34 -21.34 2.00
CA SER A 96 -1.52 -20.57 2.94
C SER A 96 -1.84 -20.84 4.42
N GLY A 97 -2.99 -21.46 4.73
CA GLY A 97 -3.46 -21.69 6.10
C GLY A 97 -3.63 -20.40 6.92
N LEU A 98 -3.81 -19.25 6.27
CA LEU A 98 -4.06 -17.98 6.93
C LEU A 98 -5.57 -17.84 7.17
N GLY A 99 -5.98 -17.64 8.42
CA GLY A 99 -7.37 -17.30 8.76
C GLY A 99 -7.80 -15.95 8.19
N THR A 100 -6.85 -14.99 8.05
CA THR A 100 -7.15 -13.61 7.64
C THR A 100 -6.16 -13.06 6.58
N PRO A 101 -6.14 -13.62 5.36
CA PRO A 101 -5.32 -13.08 4.25
C PRO A 101 -5.72 -11.64 3.88
N GLY A 102 -6.94 -11.23 4.25
CA GLY A 102 -7.45 -9.88 4.09
C GLY A 102 -6.55 -8.81 4.71
N MET A 103 -5.90 -9.10 5.85
CA MET A 103 -4.98 -8.15 6.50
C MET A 103 -3.76 -7.84 5.63
N ILE A 104 -3.26 -8.84 4.90
CA ILE A 104 -2.13 -8.66 3.99
C ILE A 104 -2.53 -7.77 2.81
N LEU A 105 -3.71 -8.01 2.23
CA LEU A 105 -4.25 -7.20 1.13
C LEU A 105 -4.53 -5.76 1.57
N MET A 106 -5.01 -5.55 2.80
CA MET A 106 -5.17 -4.22 3.40
C MET A 106 -3.82 -3.50 3.53
N GLY A 107 -2.79 -4.18 4.02
CA GLY A 107 -1.44 -3.63 4.11
C GLY A 107 -0.89 -3.20 2.75
N LEU A 108 -1.09 -4.01 1.72
CA LEU A 108 -0.68 -3.68 0.34
C LEU A 108 -1.42 -2.47 -0.21
N ALA A 109 -2.73 -2.38 0.02
CA ALA A 109 -3.54 -1.24 -0.42
C ALA A 109 -3.15 0.07 0.29
N VAL A 110 -2.77 -0.01 1.58
CA VAL A 110 -2.23 1.14 2.32
C VAL A 110 -0.88 1.58 1.76
N ILE A 111 0.03 0.65 1.43
CA ILE A 111 1.32 0.97 0.83
C ILE A 111 1.11 1.63 -0.55
N GLY A 112 0.24 1.06 -1.38
CA GLY A 112 -0.08 1.57 -2.71
C GLY A 112 1.05 1.44 -3.74
N GLY A 113 0.85 2.03 -4.91
CA GLY A 113 1.78 1.96 -6.04
C GLY A 113 2.80 3.10 -6.11
N GLY A 114 3.35 3.35 -7.30
CA GLY A 114 4.36 4.39 -7.53
C GLY A 114 3.82 5.83 -7.43
N VAL A 115 4.71 6.80 -7.24
CA VAL A 115 4.37 8.24 -7.20
C VAL A 115 3.99 8.74 -8.58
N ALA A 116 2.98 9.63 -8.66
CA ALA A 116 2.39 10.11 -9.91
C ALA A 116 1.89 8.99 -10.84
N THR A 117 1.52 7.84 -10.26
CA THR A 117 0.76 6.80 -10.94
C THR A 117 -0.71 6.87 -10.55
N THR A 118 -1.56 6.11 -11.25
CA THR A 118 -2.99 6.01 -10.95
C THR A 118 -3.30 5.30 -9.62
N ALA A 119 -2.31 4.67 -8.97
CA ALA A 119 -2.52 3.99 -7.70
C ALA A 119 -2.89 4.99 -6.57
N GLY A 120 -3.57 4.54 -5.52
CA GLY A 120 -3.84 5.31 -4.30
C GLY A 120 -2.85 5.00 -3.18
N GLY A 121 -3.29 5.21 -1.94
CA GLY A 121 -2.53 4.86 -0.73
C GLY A 121 -1.34 5.78 -0.42
N VAL A 122 -0.44 5.30 0.43
CA VAL A 122 0.69 6.08 0.96
C VAL A 122 1.75 6.37 -0.11
N LYS A 123 1.84 5.50 -1.13
CA LYS A 123 2.83 5.47 -2.23
C LYS A 123 4.18 4.88 -1.83
N LEU A 124 4.72 4.03 -2.70
CA LEU A 124 5.97 3.28 -2.50
C LEU A 124 7.18 4.18 -2.16
N LEU A 125 7.35 5.30 -2.85
CA LEU A 125 8.48 6.21 -2.60
C LEU A 125 8.45 6.81 -1.20
N ARG A 126 7.26 7.13 -0.65
CA ARG A 126 7.16 7.70 0.70
C ARG A 126 7.53 6.65 1.74
N VAL A 127 7.08 5.41 1.56
CA VAL A 127 7.46 4.27 2.39
C VAL A 127 8.97 4.03 2.32
N TYR A 128 9.57 4.08 1.12
CA TYR A 128 11.01 3.92 0.94
C TYR A 128 11.84 4.99 1.65
N VAL A 129 11.46 6.26 1.49
CA VAL A 129 12.18 7.38 2.11
C VAL A 129 12.08 7.32 3.63
N LEU A 130 10.92 6.92 4.18
CA LEU A 130 10.76 6.69 5.61
C LEU A 130 11.63 5.55 6.13
N TYR A 131 11.69 4.43 5.40
CA TYR A 131 12.56 3.31 5.73
C TYR A 131 14.05 3.71 5.77
N LEU A 132 14.52 4.42 4.74
CA LEU A 132 15.89 4.95 4.70
C LEU A 132 16.17 5.94 5.84
N ASN A 133 15.19 6.76 6.21
CA ASN A 133 15.34 7.68 7.34
C ASN A 133 15.45 6.92 8.66
N GLY A 134 14.61 5.89 8.87
CA GLY A 134 14.67 5.02 10.04
C GLY A 134 16.02 4.32 10.21
N LEU A 135 16.55 3.73 9.13
CA LEU A 135 17.87 3.10 9.14
C LEU A 135 18.98 4.09 9.56
N ARG A 136 18.89 5.35 9.12
CA ARG A 136 19.86 6.37 9.49
C ARG A 136 19.75 6.83 10.93
N GLU A 137 18.53 6.92 11.47
CA GLU A 137 18.37 7.23 12.88
C GLU A 137 18.91 6.09 13.74
N LEU A 138 18.68 4.83 13.36
CA LEU A 138 19.30 3.67 14.01
C LEU A 138 20.83 3.71 13.93
N GLU A 139 21.40 4.01 12.75
CA GLU A 139 22.85 4.12 12.58
C GLU A 139 23.44 5.25 13.43
N LYS A 140 22.74 6.38 13.58
CA LYS A 140 23.18 7.48 14.47
C LYS A 140 23.11 7.11 15.94
N LEU A 141 22.13 6.29 16.35
CA LEU A 141 22.05 5.81 17.72
C LEU A 141 23.22 4.87 18.06
N VAL A 142 23.64 4.03 17.10
CA VAL A 142 24.76 3.09 17.27
C VAL A 142 26.12 3.79 17.09
N HIS A 143 26.23 4.70 16.13
CA HIS A 143 27.46 5.41 15.78
C HIS A 143 27.23 6.93 15.70
N PRO A 144 27.10 7.62 16.86
CA PRO A 144 26.76 9.04 16.92
C PRO A 144 27.83 9.94 16.29
N SER A 145 29.09 9.50 16.24
CA SER A 145 30.22 10.24 15.65
C SER A 145 30.48 9.91 14.18
N SER A 146 29.66 9.06 13.54
CA SER A 146 29.88 8.66 12.14
C SER A 146 29.54 9.81 11.18
N VAL A 147 30.55 10.26 10.42
CA VAL A 147 30.36 11.28 9.39
C VAL A 147 29.99 10.59 8.09
N SER A 148 28.69 10.43 7.85
CA SER A 148 28.20 9.86 6.59
C SER A 148 28.69 10.67 5.38
N ARG A 149 29.35 9.99 4.41
CA ARG A 149 29.96 10.56 3.18
C ARG A 149 28.97 11.12 2.15
N ALA A 150 27.66 11.08 2.42
CA ALA A 150 26.67 11.68 1.53
C ALA A 150 26.83 13.22 1.47
N GLY A 151 27.02 13.77 0.27
CA GLY A 151 27.19 15.22 0.06
C GLY A 151 26.03 16.03 0.64
N ALA A 152 26.32 17.24 1.14
CA ALA A 152 25.37 18.08 1.90
C ALA A 152 24.03 18.32 1.18
N SER A 153 24.05 18.47 -0.16
CA SER A 153 22.84 18.63 -0.98
C SER A 153 21.96 17.37 -0.97
N SER A 154 22.56 16.19 -1.14
CA SER A 154 21.85 14.90 -1.07
C SER A 154 21.27 14.64 0.33
N LYS A 155 21.98 15.04 1.40
CA LYS A 155 21.47 14.93 2.78
C LYS A 155 20.27 15.85 3.03
N ARG A 156 20.30 17.09 2.54
CA ARG A 156 19.20 18.05 2.73
C ARG A 156 17.93 17.62 2.00
N ILE A 157 18.06 17.16 0.76
CA ILE A 157 16.93 16.66 -0.04
C ILE A 157 16.31 15.42 0.63
N GLN A 158 17.13 14.48 1.10
CA GLN A 158 16.61 13.28 1.76
C GLN A 158 15.97 13.56 3.11
N LYS A 159 16.51 14.47 3.92
CA LYS A 159 15.89 14.89 5.19
C LYS A 159 14.56 15.62 4.97
N HIS A 160 14.50 16.53 3.98
CA HIS A 160 13.27 17.26 3.67
C HIS A 160 12.20 16.32 3.10
N GLY A 161 12.58 15.42 2.17
CA GLY A 161 11.68 14.39 1.64
C GLY A 161 11.16 13.45 2.73
N ALA A 162 12.00 13.04 3.68
CA ALA A 162 11.59 12.20 4.80
C ALA A 162 10.60 12.92 5.73
N PHE A 163 10.82 14.20 6.01
CA PHE A 163 9.91 14.99 6.82
C PHE A 163 8.52 15.13 6.16
N VAL A 164 8.48 15.43 4.86
CA VAL A 164 7.21 15.52 4.11
C VAL A 164 6.52 14.15 4.04
N ALA A 165 7.26 13.07 3.83
CA ALA A 165 6.72 11.72 3.84
C ALA A 165 6.15 11.35 5.23
N PHE A 166 6.80 11.78 6.31
CA PHE A 166 6.34 11.55 7.68
C PHE A 166 5.06 12.31 8.00
N ILE A 167 5.00 13.61 7.65
CA ILE A 167 3.77 14.40 7.80
C ILE A 167 2.61 13.73 7.08
N PHE A 168 2.85 13.28 5.84
CA PHE A 168 1.80 12.61 5.09
C PHE A 168 1.35 11.30 5.73
N PHE A 169 2.30 10.47 6.17
CA PHE A 169 1.96 9.22 6.87
C PHE A 169 1.10 9.50 8.10
N MET A 170 1.45 10.53 8.88
CA MET A 170 0.67 10.95 10.04
C MET A 170 -0.73 11.45 9.66
N LEU A 171 -0.84 12.28 8.61
CA LEU A 171 -2.14 12.75 8.10
C LEU A 171 -3.00 11.59 7.59
N PHE A 172 -2.42 10.65 6.84
CA PHE A 172 -3.12 9.48 6.35
C PHE A 172 -3.64 8.61 7.51
N ALA A 173 -2.80 8.36 8.51
CA ALA A 173 -3.19 7.60 9.71
C ALA A 173 -4.30 8.32 10.52
N LEU A 174 -4.23 9.65 10.63
CA LEU A 174 -5.26 10.45 11.31
C LEU A 174 -6.58 10.43 10.53
N SER A 175 -6.54 10.59 9.21
CA SER A 175 -7.71 10.47 8.34
C SER A 175 -8.32 9.07 8.44
N LEU A 176 -7.50 8.02 8.43
CA LEU A 176 -7.95 6.63 8.62
C LEU A 176 -8.69 6.47 9.94
N SER A 177 -8.08 6.90 11.05
CA SER A 177 -8.69 6.83 12.36
C SER A 177 -10.00 7.62 12.44
N LEU A 178 -10.03 8.82 11.86
CA LEU A 178 -11.22 9.68 11.87
C LEU A 178 -12.38 9.05 11.09
N VAL A 179 -12.13 8.56 9.88
CA VAL A 179 -13.16 7.91 9.05
C VAL A 179 -13.68 6.65 9.76
N ALA A 180 -12.81 5.84 10.35
CA ALA A 180 -13.21 4.62 11.06
C ALA A 180 -14.11 4.94 12.27
N VAL A 181 -13.75 5.94 13.07
CA VAL A 181 -14.54 6.38 14.23
C VAL A 181 -15.89 6.96 13.81
N ILE A 182 -15.93 7.76 12.74
CA ILE A 182 -17.18 8.33 12.23
C ILE A 182 -18.12 7.21 11.74
N LEU A 183 -17.59 6.24 10.98
CA LEU A 183 -18.38 5.08 10.51
C LEU A 183 -18.89 4.23 11.67
N ALA A 184 -18.05 4.00 12.70
CA ALA A 184 -18.47 3.33 13.92
C ALA A 184 -19.59 4.10 14.66
N GLY A 185 -19.52 5.44 14.67
CA GLY A 185 -20.57 6.31 15.19
C GLY A 185 -21.90 6.20 14.42
N PHE A 186 -21.88 5.79 13.16
CA PHE A 186 -23.08 5.47 12.37
C PHE A 186 -23.60 4.04 12.61
N GLY A 187 -23.02 3.29 13.54
CA GLY A 187 -23.44 1.94 13.89
C GLY A 187 -22.79 0.83 13.06
N VAL A 188 -21.76 1.13 12.27
CA VAL A 188 -20.96 0.10 11.59
C VAL A 188 -20.02 -0.56 12.61
N GLU A 189 -19.93 -1.88 12.60
CA GLU A 189 -18.96 -2.61 13.45
C GLU A 189 -17.53 -2.13 13.18
N PHE A 190 -16.71 -2.00 14.24
CA PHE A 190 -15.39 -1.37 14.16
C PHE A 190 -14.47 -2.03 13.13
N GLU A 191 -14.47 -3.36 13.04
CA GLU A 191 -13.67 -4.09 12.04
C GLU A 191 -14.09 -3.70 10.62
N ASN A 192 -15.39 -3.75 10.32
CA ASN A 192 -15.94 -3.36 9.03
C ASN A 192 -15.69 -1.88 8.72
N ALA A 193 -15.82 -1.00 9.72
CA ALA A 193 -15.52 0.42 9.61
C ALA A 193 -14.04 0.66 9.26
N PHE A 194 -13.13 -0.12 9.84
CA PHE A 194 -11.70 -0.04 9.54
C PHE A 194 -11.38 -0.48 8.11
N VAL A 195 -11.93 -1.62 7.67
CA VAL A 195 -11.82 -2.11 6.28
C VAL A 195 -12.35 -1.08 5.29
N LEU A 196 -13.54 -0.52 5.54
CA LEU A 196 -14.16 0.52 4.71
C LEU A 196 -13.32 1.81 4.65
N SER A 197 -12.69 2.19 5.77
CA SER A 197 -11.81 3.36 5.83
C SER A 197 -10.55 3.15 4.99
N ILE A 198 -9.91 1.98 5.08
CA ILE A 198 -8.75 1.66 4.25
C ILE A 198 -9.14 1.63 2.77
N ALA A 199 -10.25 0.96 2.43
CA ALA A 199 -10.70 0.83 1.04
C ALA A 199 -11.02 2.19 0.40
N SER A 200 -11.68 3.08 1.14
CA SER A 200 -12.02 4.43 0.67
C SER A 200 -10.79 5.33 0.54
N LEU A 201 -9.92 5.40 1.56
CA LEU A 201 -8.73 6.26 1.56
C LEU A 201 -7.63 5.77 0.61
N SER A 202 -7.48 4.46 0.43
CA SER A 202 -6.58 3.90 -0.58
C SER A 202 -7.17 3.94 -1.99
N THR A 203 -8.44 4.35 -2.13
CA THR A 203 -9.20 4.28 -3.38
C THR A 203 -9.26 2.86 -3.99
N THR A 204 -9.23 1.83 -3.13
CA THR A 204 -9.29 0.40 -3.50
C THR A 204 -10.65 -0.17 -3.13
N GLY A 205 -11.68 0.09 -3.95
CA GLY A 205 -13.05 -0.34 -3.68
C GLY A 205 -13.22 -1.85 -3.44
N PRO A 206 -12.68 -2.75 -4.30
CA PRO A 206 -12.83 -4.19 -4.12
C PRO A 206 -12.20 -4.77 -2.85
N LEU A 207 -11.35 -3.99 -2.15
CA LEU A 207 -10.80 -4.40 -0.85
C LEU A 207 -11.88 -4.70 0.17
N ILE A 208 -13.05 -4.05 0.07
CA ILE A 208 -14.19 -4.28 0.95
C ILE A 208 -14.63 -5.74 0.91
N GLN A 209 -14.59 -6.37 -0.27
CA GLN A 209 -15.00 -7.77 -0.45
C GLN A 209 -13.87 -8.75 -0.14
N ALA A 210 -12.63 -8.37 -0.46
CA ALA A 210 -11.48 -9.25 -0.30
C ALA A 210 -10.91 -9.29 1.14
N ALA A 211 -11.13 -8.23 1.93
CA ALA A 211 -10.53 -8.10 3.26
C ALA A 211 -11.48 -8.40 4.42
N ALA A 212 -12.78 -8.20 4.25
CA ALA A 212 -13.75 -8.48 5.31
C ALA A 212 -14.04 -9.98 5.40
N GLU A 213 -14.12 -10.52 6.62
CA GLU A 213 -14.52 -11.92 6.84
C GLU A 213 -15.99 -12.16 6.44
N THR A 214 -16.85 -11.17 6.70
CA THR A 214 -18.25 -11.15 6.26
C THR A 214 -18.44 -10.14 5.13
N PRO A 215 -19.20 -10.49 4.06
CA PRO A 215 -19.48 -9.56 2.98
C PRO A 215 -20.15 -8.27 3.48
N ILE A 216 -19.49 -7.12 3.27
CA ILE A 216 -20.06 -5.82 3.62
C ILE A 216 -20.93 -5.33 2.46
N HIS A 217 -22.24 -5.30 2.67
CA HIS A 217 -23.19 -4.78 1.67
C HIS A 217 -23.31 -3.26 1.75
N LEU A 218 -22.59 -2.53 0.88
CA LEU A 218 -22.67 -1.06 0.84
C LEU A 218 -24.09 -0.52 0.60
N ILE A 219 -24.98 -1.32 0.00
CA ILE A 219 -26.37 -0.92 -0.26
C ILE A 219 -27.12 -0.69 1.06
N GLU A 220 -26.82 -1.49 2.09
CA GLU A 220 -27.46 -1.46 3.40
C GLU A 220 -26.97 -0.31 4.28
N LEU A 221 -25.84 0.32 3.94
CA LEU A 221 -25.32 1.47 4.66
C LEU A 221 -26.27 2.69 4.54
N GLY A 222 -26.47 3.39 5.66
CA GLY A 222 -27.20 4.65 5.69
C GLY A 222 -26.57 5.75 4.84
N THR A 223 -27.37 6.74 4.44
CA THR A 223 -26.93 7.84 3.58
C THR A 223 -25.76 8.63 4.18
N GLY A 224 -25.73 8.81 5.51
CA GLY A 224 -24.63 9.48 6.21
C GLY A 224 -23.30 8.74 6.07
N ALA A 225 -23.29 7.43 6.30
CA ALA A 225 -22.09 6.60 6.15
C ALA A 225 -21.59 6.59 4.69
N LYS A 226 -22.50 6.52 3.71
CA LYS A 226 -22.15 6.64 2.28
C LYS A 226 -21.51 7.99 1.95
N ALA A 227 -22.03 9.09 2.48
CA ALA A 227 -21.45 10.42 2.27
C ALA A 227 -20.03 10.52 2.84
N VAL A 228 -19.78 9.92 4.01
CA VAL A 228 -18.44 9.84 4.62
C VAL A 228 -17.49 9.04 3.73
N LEU A 229 -17.92 7.90 3.19
CA LEU A 229 -17.11 7.11 2.26
C LEU A 229 -16.76 7.90 0.99
N CYS A 230 -17.72 8.64 0.41
CA CYS A 230 -17.46 9.51 -0.74
C CYS A 230 -16.42 10.58 -0.42
N ALA A 231 -16.55 11.25 0.73
CA ALA A 231 -15.58 12.24 1.18
C ALA A 231 -14.18 11.63 1.41
N ALA A 232 -14.12 10.43 2.00
CA ALA A 232 -12.88 9.70 2.21
C ALA A 232 -12.20 9.30 0.90
N MET A 233 -12.97 8.90 -0.13
CA MET A 233 -12.42 8.60 -1.46
C MET A 233 -11.84 9.84 -2.14
N VAL A 234 -12.53 10.98 -2.04
CA VAL A 234 -12.02 12.26 -2.54
C VAL A 234 -10.73 12.62 -1.81
N LEU A 235 -10.71 12.55 -0.48
CA LEU A 235 -9.52 12.83 0.33
C LEU A 235 -8.36 11.90 -0.04
N GLY A 236 -8.61 10.61 -0.17
CA GLY A 236 -7.61 9.61 -0.58
C GLY A 236 -7.02 9.87 -1.96
N ARG A 237 -7.78 10.50 -2.85
CA ARG A 237 -7.32 10.88 -4.20
C ARG A 237 -6.62 12.23 -4.25
N LEU A 238 -6.96 13.15 -3.35
CA LEU A 238 -6.28 14.43 -3.22
C LEU A 238 -4.87 14.17 -2.65
N GLU A 239 -3.85 14.35 -3.49
CA GLU A 239 -2.47 14.22 -3.03
C GLU A 239 -2.14 15.21 -1.90
N THR A 240 -1.12 14.89 -1.11
CA THR A 240 -0.53 15.75 -0.06
C THR A 240 -0.47 17.23 -0.38
N LEU A 241 -0.09 17.55 -1.62
CA LEU A 241 0.13 18.93 -2.04
C LEU A 241 -1.19 19.70 -2.12
N ALA A 242 -2.26 19.05 -2.53
CA ALA A 242 -3.60 19.64 -2.52
C ALA A 242 -4.08 19.85 -1.08
N PHE A 243 -3.84 18.89 -0.18
CA PHE A 243 -4.24 19.00 1.22
C PHE A 243 -3.48 20.11 1.96
N VAL A 244 -2.16 20.18 1.78
CA VAL A 244 -1.32 21.25 2.35
C VAL A 244 -1.71 22.62 1.76
N ALA A 245 -1.99 22.70 0.45
CA ALA A 245 -2.45 23.94 -0.16
C ALA A 245 -3.83 24.39 0.35
N LEU A 246 -4.73 23.46 0.67
CA LEU A 246 -6.05 23.75 1.24
C LEU A 246 -5.96 24.25 2.68
N LEU A 247 -5.02 23.71 3.46
CA LEU A 247 -4.83 24.05 4.87
C LEU A 247 -3.95 25.26 5.12
N THR A 248 -3.20 25.73 4.12
CA THR A 248 -2.31 26.88 4.25
C THR A 248 -3.06 28.16 3.86
N PRO A 249 -3.50 29.00 4.81
CA PRO A 249 -4.30 30.19 4.51
C PRO A 249 -3.50 31.24 3.73
N ASP A 250 -2.17 31.21 3.83
CA ASP A 250 -1.28 32.12 3.10
C ASP A 250 -1.32 31.90 1.58
N LEU A 251 -1.74 30.72 1.11
CA LEU A 251 -2.00 30.49 -0.33
C LEU A 251 -3.34 31.09 -0.79
N TRP A 252 -4.22 31.44 0.15
CA TRP A 252 -5.56 31.95 -0.10
C TRP A 252 -5.66 33.47 0.10
N ARG A 253 -4.66 34.06 0.77
CA ARG A 253 -4.53 35.50 0.95
C ARG A 253 -3.57 36.04 -0.10
N ASN A 254 -4.12 36.82 -1.04
CA ASN A 254 -3.36 37.63 -1.99
C ASN A 254 -2.41 38.59 -1.28
#